data_AF-A0A1X7A826-F1
#
_entry.id   AF-A0A1X7A826-F1
#
_cell.length_a   1.000
_cell.length_b   1.000
_cell.length_c   1.000
_cell.angle_alpha   90.00
_cell.angle_beta   90.00
_cell.angle_gamma   90.00
#
_symmetry.space_group_name_H-M   'P 1'
#
loop_
_entity.id
_entity.type
_entity.pdbx_description
1 polymer ?
#
loop_
_entity_poly.entity_id
_entity_poly.type
_entity_poly.pdbx_seq_one_letter_code
_entity_poly.pdbx_strand_id
1 'polypeptide(L)'
;MAEIKDPENTILMELKDGTVTIELLPDVAPGHCERMKELARSGAYDNVAFHRVIDGFMAQTGDVANGNMEKDFNIRMAGTGGSDLPNLKAEFSGVPHDRGTLGAARSQNPDSANSQFFVNFKDNHFLNRQYTVYGRVIDGMEHVDAIVRGEPPASPDRMVSVKVAADA
;
A
#
# COMPACT_ATOMS: atom_id res chain seq x y z
N MET A 1 -1.59 13.18 -15.65
CA MET A 1 -1.73 13.49 -14.23
C MET A 1 -3.19 13.74 -13.96
N ALA A 2 -3.82 12.83 -13.22
CA ALA A 2 -5.17 13.02 -12.72
C ALA A 2 -5.29 14.33 -11.91
N GLU A 3 -6.47 14.93 -11.93
CA GLU A 3 -6.77 16.12 -11.14
C GLU A 3 -6.78 15.77 -9.64
N ILE A 4 -5.83 16.31 -8.88
CA ILE A 4 -5.76 16.15 -7.42
C ILE A 4 -6.75 17.14 -6.79
N LYS A 5 -7.88 16.62 -6.30
CA LYS A 5 -8.93 17.43 -5.66
C LYS A 5 -8.64 17.73 -4.20
N ASP A 6 -8.02 16.78 -3.50
CA ASP A 6 -7.64 16.89 -2.10
C ASP A 6 -6.18 16.45 -1.91
N PRO A 7 -5.23 17.39 -1.94
CA PRO A 7 -3.81 17.09 -1.78
C PRO A 7 -3.46 16.45 -0.42
N GLU A 8 -4.21 16.72 0.65
CA GLU A 8 -3.94 16.15 1.98
C GLU A 8 -4.32 14.67 2.05
N ASN A 9 -5.31 14.25 1.26
CA ASN A 9 -5.74 12.85 1.15
C ASN A 9 -5.30 12.22 -0.17
N THR A 10 -4.20 12.70 -0.75
CA THR A 10 -3.59 12.09 -1.94
C THR A 10 -2.15 11.66 -1.65
N ILE A 11 -1.81 10.43 -2.01
CA ILE A 11 -0.45 9.88 -1.92
C ILE A 11 0.16 9.82 -3.33
N LEU A 12 1.39 10.33 -3.44
CA LEU A 12 2.25 10.17 -4.60
C LEU A 12 3.27 9.09 -4.29
N MET A 13 3.16 7.95 -4.98
CA MET A 13 4.09 6.83 -4.87
C MET A 13 4.96 6.76 -6.11
N GLU A 14 6.23 7.12 -5.99
CA GLU A 14 7.20 7.03 -7.07
C GLU A 14 7.68 5.59 -7.24
N LEU A 15 7.56 5.05 -8.44
CA LEU A 15 8.15 3.77 -8.84
C LEU A 15 9.23 4.04 -9.89
N LYS A 16 10.03 3.01 -10.21
CA LYS A 16 11.07 3.12 -11.26
C LYS A 16 10.51 3.51 -12.64
N ASP A 17 9.26 3.16 -12.90
CA ASP A 17 8.59 3.32 -14.19
C ASP A 17 7.71 4.58 -14.25
N GLY A 18 7.47 5.25 -13.11
CA GLY A 18 6.66 6.46 -13.02
C GLY A 18 5.88 6.60 -11.70
N THR A 19 5.18 7.72 -11.58
CA THR A 19 4.39 8.08 -10.39
C THR A 19 3.02 7.40 -10.39
N VAL A 20 2.65 6.80 -9.27
CA VAL A 20 1.29 6.31 -9.00
C VAL A 20 0.59 7.28 -8.06
N THR A 21 -0.55 7.81 -8.49
CA THR A 21 -1.35 8.74 -7.68
C THR A 21 -2.49 7.98 -7.03
N ILE A 22 -2.57 8.06 -5.71
CA ILE A 22 -3.53 7.32 -4.89
C ILE A 22 -4.40 8.31 -4.11
N GLU A 23 -5.71 8.23 -4.27
CA GLU A 23 -6.70 8.93 -3.46
C GLU A 23 -7.01 8.09 -2.20
N LEU A 24 -6.88 8.68 -1.02
CA LEU A 24 -7.26 8.07 0.25
C LEU A 24 -8.75 8.28 0.54
N LEU A 25 -9.34 7.39 1.33
CA LEU A 25 -10.76 7.39 1.66
C LEU A 25 -10.97 7.62 3.18
N PRO A 26 -10.72 8.84 3.70
CA PRO A 26 -10.80 9.12 5.14
C PRO A 26 -12.21 8.95 5.72
N ASP A 27 -13.26 9.11 4.91
CA ASP A 27 -14.65 8.85 5.34
C ASP A 27 -14.94 7.34 5.52
N VAL A 28 -14.12 6.47 4.92
CA VAL A 28 -14.30 5.02 4.94
C VAL A 28 -13.42 4.37 6.00
N ALA A 29 -12.16 4.77 6.08
CA ALA A 29 -11.16 4.19 6.97
C ALA A 29 -10.18 5.26 7.47
N PRO A 30 -10.64 6.19 8.35
CA PRO A 30 -9.85 7.33 8.80
C PRO A 30 -8.54 6.90 9.48
N GLY A 31 -8.57 5.85 10.32
CA GLY A 31 -7.37 5.38 11.02
C GLY A 31 -6.28 4.89 10.07
N HIS A 32 -6.65 4.16 9.03
CA HIS A 32 -5.70 3.68 8.01
C HIS A 32 -5.17 4.82 7.13
N CYS A 33 -6.01 5.80 6.79
CA CYS A 33 -5.59 6.97 6.03
C CYS A 33 -4.56 7.79 6.81
N GLU A 34 -4.82 8.08 8.09
CA GLU A 34 -3.86 8.80 8.95
C GLU A 34 -2.54 8.03 9.10
N ARG A 35 -2.59 6.72 9.31
CA ARG A 35 -1.39 5.88 9.38
C ARG A 35 -0.56 5.93 8.11
N MET A 36 -1.19 5.84 6.94
CA MET A 36 -0.48 5.92 5.67
C MET A 36 0.19 7.28 5.51
N LYS A 37 -0.49 8.37 5.86
CA LYS A 37 0.09 9.73 5.83
C LYS A 37 1.26 9.88 6.80
N GLU A 38 1.13 9.38 8.03
CA GLU A 38 2.20 9.41 9.04
C GLU A 38 3.46 8.66 8.58
N LEU A 39 3.29 7.46 8.00
CA LEU A 39 4.40 6.65 7.49
C LEU A 39 5.01 7.22 6.20
N ALA A 40 4.21 7.84 5.33
CA ALA A 40 4.71 8.57 4.16
C ALA A 40 5.52 9.81 4.58
N ARG A 41 4.98 10.65 5.47
CA ARG A 41 5.65 11.87 5.97
C ARG A 41 6.95 11.59 6.72
N SER A 42 7.04 10.46 7.40
CA SER A 42 8.28 10.05 8.07
C SER A 42 9.31 9.42 7.12
N GLY A 43 8.97 9.20 5.85
CA GLY A 43 9.83 8.52 4.87
C GLY A 43 9.97 7.02 5.13
N ALA A 44 9.16 6.44 6.01
CA ALA A 44 9.28 5.02 6.38
C ALA A 44 8.99 4.07 5.21
N TYR A 45 8.17 4.51 4.25
CA TYR A 45 7.88 3.74 3.04
C TYR A 45 8.94 3.86 1.94
N ASP A 46 9.87 4.80 2.05
CA ASP A 46 10.89 5.00 1.01
C ASP A 46 11.77 3.76 0.90
N ASN A 47 11.98 3.32 -0.33
CA ASN A 47 12.70 2.11 -0.72
C ASN A 47 12.08 0.79 -0.22
N VAL A 48 10.84 0.78 0.28
CA VAL A 48 10.19 -0.47 0.70
C VAL A 48 9.76 -1.30 -0.50
N ALA A 49 10.15 -2.58 -0.47
CA ALA A 49 9.94 -3.55 -1.54
C ALA A 49 8.50 -4.07 -1.63
N PHE A 50 8.06 -4.28 -2.87
CA PHE A 50 6.93 -5.13 -3.20
C PHE A 50 7.35 -6.60 -3.04
N HIS A 51 7.27 -7.09 -1.82
CA HIS A 51 7.78 -8.40 -1.43
C HIS A 51 6.86 -9.56 -1.86
N ARG A 52 5.60 -9.28 -2.19
CA ARG A 52 4.64 -10.30 -2.59
C ARG A 52 3.70 -9.77 -3.67
N VAL A 53 3.84 -10.27 -4.88
CA VAL A 53 3.14 -9.75 -6.07
C VAL A 53 2.58 -10.92 -6.87
N ILE A 54 1.26 -11.05 -6.90
CA ILE A 54 0.56 -12.20 -7.47
C ILE A 54 -0.23 -11.73 -8.67
N ASP A 55 0.11 -12.30 -9.82
CA ASP A 55 -0.56 -11.95 -11.06
C ASP A 55 -2.05 -12.27 -11.01
N GLY A 56 -2.87 -11.34 -11.50
CA GLY A 56 -4.32 -11.43 -11.40
C GLY A 56 -4.85 -11.47 -9.96
N PHE A 57 -4.10 -10.97 -8.97
CA PHE A 57 -4.59 -10.78 -7.61
C PHE A 57 -4.19 -9.41 -7.07
N MET A 58 -2.97 -9.24 -6.57
CA MET A 58 -2.54 -7.99 -5.93
C MET A 58 -1.02 -7.83 -5.87
N ALA A 59 -0.57 -6.60 -5.61
CA ALA A 59 0.81 -6.27 -5.24
C ALA A 59 0.84 -5.79 -3.79
N GLN A 60 1.52 -6.53 -2.91
CA GLN A 60 1.66 -6.23 -1.48
C GLN A 60 3.04 -5.65 -1.16
N THR A 61 3.04 -4.62 -0.32
CA THR A 61 4.21 -3.83 0.12
C THR A 61 4.00 -3.29 1.54
N GLY A 62 4.85 -2.37 1.98
CA GLY A 62 4.69 -1.62 3.23
C GLY A 62 5.23 -2.33 4.48
N ASP A 63 6.05 -3.38 4.33
CA ASP A 63 6.81 -3.93 5.47
C ASP A 63 8.00 -3.00 5.73
N VAL A 64 7.81 -2.00 6.58
CA VAL A 64 8.82 -0.97 6.88
C VAL A 64 9.95 -1.49 7.77
N ALA A 65 9.79 -2.67 8.40
CA ALA A 65 10.81 -3.25 9.27
C ALA A 65 11.80 -4.15 8.51
N ASN A 66 11.34 -4.91 7.51
CA ASN A 66 12.17 -5.87 6.79
C ASN A 66 12.24 -5.63 5.27
N GLY A 67 11.38 -4.76 4.75
CA GLY A 67 11.21 -4.57 3.30
C GLY A 67 11.99 -3.40 2.72
N ASN A 68 12.62 -2.55 3.54
CA ASN A 68 13.37 -1.40 3.03
C ASN A 68 14.67 -1.86 2.36
N MET A 69 14.80 -1.65 1.06
CA MET A 69 15.92 -2.17 0.25
C MET A 69 17.26 -1.46 0.48
N GLU A 70 17.25 -0.29 1.13
CA GLU A 70 18.45 0.48 1.46
C GLU A 70 18.82 0.38 2.95
N LYS A 71 17.92 -0.18 3.78
CA LYS A 71 18.09 -0.31 5.23
C LYS A 71 17.44 -1.58 5.76
N ASP A 72 18.22 -2.45 6.39
CA ASP A 72 17.73 -3.65 7.08
C ASP A 72 16.92 -4.60 6.17
N PHE A 73 17.23 -4.61 4.86
CA PHE A 73 16.52 -5.42 3.88
C PHE A 73 16.67 -6.93 4.15
N ASN A 74 15.55 -7.62 4.29
CA ASN A 74 15.53 -9.07 4.37
C ASN A 74 14.29 -9.64 3.67
N ILE A 75 14.44 -10.00 2.40
CA ILE A 75 13.35 -10.53 1.59
C ILE A 75 12.72 -11.83 2.15
N ARG A 76 13.44 -12.59 2.99
CA ARG A 76 12.89 -13.80 3.64
C ARG A 76 11.98 -13.47 4.81
N MET A 77 12.13 -12.27 5.39
CA MET A 77 11.32 -11.78 6.52
C MET A 77 10.27 -10.76 6.07
N ALA A 78 10.41 -10.18 4.87
CA ALA A 78 9.44 -9.26 4.31
C ALA A 78 8.05 -9.90 4.24
N GLY A 79 7.06 -9.19 4.76
CA GLY A 79 5.68 -9.65 4.98
C GLY A 79 5.38 -10.01 6.44
N THR A 80 6.39 -10.07 7.32
CA THR A 80 6.20 -10.37 8.75
C THR A 80 6.33 -9.16 9.66
N GLY A 81 6.86 -8.05 9.15
CA GLY A 81 7.11 -6.83 9.91
C GLY A 81 6.01 -5.77 9.81
N GLY A 82 6.24 -4.67 10.51
CA GLY A 82 5.38 -3.50 10.55
C GLY A 82 6.15 -2.29 11.08
N SER A 83 5.49 -1.16 11.25
CA SER A 83 6.05 -0.01 11.96
C SER A 83 6.05 -0.22 13.48
N ASP A 84 6.77 0.64 14.20
CA ASP A 84 6.76 0.68 15.67
C ASP A 84 5.44 1.24 16.26
N LEU A 85 4.51 1.66 15.40
CA LEU A 85 3.19 2.17 15.77
C LEU A 85 2.25 1.02 16.15
N PRO A 86 1.22 1.26 16.99
CA PRO A 86 0.26 0.23 17.36
C PRO A 86 -0.52 -0.28 16.15
N ASN A 87 -1.05 -1.50 16.25
CA ASN A 87 -1.95 -2.03 15.24
C ASN A 87 -3.25 -1.22 15.17
N LEU A 88 -3.83 -1.18 13.98
CA LEU A 88 -5.10 -0.55 13.70
C LEU A 88 -6.25 -1.54 13.84
N LYS A 89 -7.36 -1.06 14.40
CA LYS A 89 -8.63 -1.79 14.34
C LYS A 89 -9.12 -1.86 12.91
N ALA A 90 -9.74 -2.97 12.54
CA ALA A 90 -10.36 -3.12 11.24
C ALA A 90 -11.46 -2.06 11.01
N GLU A 91 -11.45 -1.41 9.85
CA GLU A 91 -12.43 -0.42 9.42
C GLU A 91 -13.19 -0.98 8.21
N PHE A 92 -13.84 -2.13 8.40
CA PHE A 92 -14.56 -2.80 7.31
C PHE A 92 -15.72 -1.95 6.79
N SER A 93 -15.84 -1.87 5.47
CA SER A 93 -16.85 -1.07 4.79
C SER A 93 -17.56 -1.83 3.68
N GLY A 94 -18.52 -1.17 3.02
CA GLY A 94 -19.18 -1.66 1.82
C GLY A 94 -18.39 -1.41 0.53
N VAL A 95 -17.24 -0.75 0.60
CA VAL A 95 -16.41 -0.46 -0.58
C VAL A 95 -15.86 -1.77 -1.13
N PRO A 96 -16.08 -2.07 -2.42
CA PRO A 96 -15.59 -3.30 -3.02
C PRO A 96 -14.07 -3.25 -3.23
N HIS A 97 -13.43 -4.42 -3.14
CA HIS A 97 -12.05 -4.63 -3.56
C HIS A 97 -11.96 -4.73 -5.08
N ASP A 98 -12.22 -3.62 -5.77
CA ASP A 98 -12.09 -3.52 -7.22
C ASP A 98 -10.64 -3.30 -7.62
N ARG A 99 -10.33 -3.48 -8.90
CA ARG A 99 -9.02 -3.10 -9.46
C ARG A 99 -8.62 -1.68 -9.05
N GLY A 100 -7.36 -1.51 -8.64
CA GLY A 100 -6.77 -0.24 -8.22
C GLY A 100 -7.09 0.16 -6.78
N THR A 101 -7.96 -0.54 -6.06
CA THR A 101 -8.20 -0.26 -4.63
C THR A 101 -7.01 -0.71 -3.77
N LEU A 102 -6.78 0.05 -2.69
CA LEU A 102 -5.81 -0.27 -1.65
C LEU A 102 -6.51 -0.99 -0.49
N GLY A 103 -6.01 -2.17 -0.15
CA GLY A 103 -6.43 -2.94 1.02
C GLY A 103 -5.34 -2.99 2.09
N ALA A 104 -5.72 -2.88 3.35
CA ALA A 104 -4.80 -3.05 4.47
C ALA A 104 -4.43 -4.53 4.64
N ALA A 105 -3.13 -4.85 4.65
CA ALA A 105 -2.68 -6.21 4.92
C ALA A 105 -2.73 -6.49 6.42
N ARG A 106 -3.08 -7.72 6.79
CA ARG A 106 -3.22 -8.14 8.19
C ARG A 106 -2.93 -9.63 8.35
N SER A 107 -2.66 -10.04 9.59
CA SER A 107 -2.67 -11.45 9.97
C SER A 107 -4.10 -11.99 10.11
N GLN A 108 -4.25 -13.18 10.69
CA GLN A 108 -5.57 -13.76 10.99
C GLN A 108 -6.40 -12.87 11.93
N ASN A 109 -5.77 -12.12 12.83
CA ASN A 109 -6.48 -11.16 13.67
C ASN A 109 -6.93 -9.96 12.81
N PRO A 110 -8.25 -9.65 12.74
CA PRO A 110 -8.77 -8.48 12.03
C PRO A 110 -8.08 -7.17 12.40
N ASP A 111 -7.73 -6.99 13.69
CA ASP A 111 -7.14 -5.76 14.24
C ASP A 111 -5.60 -5.80 14.28
N SER A 112 -4.99 -6.46 13.29
CA SER A 112 -3.53 -6.59 13.18
C SER A 112 -2.91 -5.83 12.00
N ALA A 113 -3.71 -5.04 11.29
CA ALA A 113 -3.17 -4.14 10.27
C ALA A 113 -2.21 -3.14 10.91
N ASN A 114 -1.10 -2.84 10.23
CA ASN A 114 -0.07 -1.94 10.74
C ASN A 114 0.44 -0.95 9.68
N SER A 115 1.44 -1.35 8.88
CA SER A 115 2.02 -0.54 7.81
C SER A 115 1.90 -1.20 6.42
N GLN A 116 1.67 -2.52 6.38
CA GLN A 116 1.58 -3.25 5.13
C GLN A 116 0.24 -3.02 4.44
N PHE A 117 0.28 -2.93 3.12
CA PHE A 117 -0.91 -2.77 2.28
C PHE A 117 -0.71 -3.45 0.93
N PHE A 118 -1.79 -3.58 0.18
CA PHE A 118 -1.78 -4.14 -1.16
C PHE A 118 -2.64 -3.35 -2.14
N VAL A 119 -2.23 -3.32 -3.41
CA VAL A 119 -3.01 -2.75 -4.52
C VAL A 119 -3.61 -3.89 -5.34
N ASN A 120 -4.92 -3.86 -5.59
CA ASN A 120 -5.61 -4.90 -6.33
C ASN A 120 -5.37 -4.79 -7.84
N PHE A 121 -4.90 -5.86 -8.49
CA PHE A 121 -4.74 -5.92 -9.95
C PHE A 121 -6.05 -6.21 -10.69
N LYS A 122 -7.02 -6.79 -10.00
CA LYS A 122 -8.34 -7.10 -10.55
C LYS A 122 -9.39 -6.96 -9.45
N ASP A 123 -10.63 -7.20 -9.83
CA ASP A 123 -11.74 -7.29 -8.88
C ASP A 123 -11.59 -8.54 -8.01
N ASN A 124 -11.34 -8.31 -6.73
CA ASN A 124 -11.12 -9.32 -5.70
C ASN A 124 -12.27 -9.30 -4.68
N HIS A 125 -13.51 -9.36 -5.18
CA HIS A 125 -14.72 -9.23 -4.35
C HIS A 125 -14.84 -10.25 -3.22
N PHE A 126 -14.10 -11.37 -3.30
CA PHE A 126 -14.00 -12.33 -2.20
C PHE A 126 -13.34 -11.76 -0.93
N LEU A 127 -12.63 -10.62 -1.03
CA LEU A 127 -12.06 -9.89 0.11
C LEU A 127 -13.05 -8.89 0.74
N ASN A 128 -14.17 -8.60 0.09
CA ASN A 128 -15.14 -7.61 0.54
C ASN A 128 -15.61 -7.91 1.97
N ARG A 129 -15.67 -6.86 2.80
CA ARG A 129 -16.04 -6.94 4.24
C ARG A 129 -15.11 -7.81 5.11
N GLN A 130 -13.96 -8.23 4.58
CA GLN A 130 -12.95 -9.01 5.32
C GLN A 130 -11.62 -8.25 5.45
N TYR A 131 -11.40 -7.25 4.60
CA TYR A 131 -10.24 -6.38 4.61
C TYR A 131 -10.69 -4.91 4.51
N THR A 132 -9.91 -4.03 5.11
CA THR A 132 -10.17 -2.58 5.09
C THR A 132 -9.72 -2.03 3.73
N VAL A 133 -10.65 -1.49 2.95
CA VAL A 133 -10.33 -0.65 1.79
C VAL A 133 -10.22 0.80 2.27
N TYR A 134 -9.10 1.46 1.97
CA TYR A 134 -8.84 2.82 2.46
C TYR A 134 -8.23 3.77 1.42
N GLY A 135 -8.08 3.33 0.18
CA GLY A 135 -7.61 4.18 -0.91
C GLY A 135 -7.86 3.56 -2.29
N ARG A 136 -7.60 4.34 -3.34
CA ARG A 136 -7.69 3.91 -4.74
C ARG A 136 -6.66 4.62 -5.60
N VAL A 137 -6.02 3.87 -6.49
CA VAL A 137 -5.21 4.43 -7.58
C VAL A 137 -6.13 5.23 -8.51
N ILE A 138 -5.80 6.51 -8.72
CA ILE A 138 -6.51 7.41 -9.64
C ILE A 138 -5.69 7.75 -10.88
N ASP A 139 -4.38 7.50 -10.86
CA ASP A 139 -3.47 7.63 -12.01
C ASP A 139 -2.26 6.69 -11.86
N GLY A 140 -1.66 6.27 -12.98
CA GLY A 140 -0.44 5.46 -12.97
C GLY A 140 -0.64 3.97 -12.63
N MET A 141 -1.84 3.41 -12.85
CA MET A 141 -2.11 1.99 -12.61
C MET A 141 -1.21 1.07 -13.46
N GLU A 142 -0.82 1.52 -14.65
CA GLU A 142 0.12 0.83 -15.54
C GLU A 142 1.50 0.61 -14.89
N HIS A 143 1.94 1.52 -14.01
CA HIS A 143 3.20 1.36 -13.28
C HIS A 143 3.07 0.29 -12.19
N VAL A 144 1.90 0.20 -11.54
CA VAL A 144 1.60 -0.89 -10.61
C VAL A 144 1.56 -2.22 -11.37
N ASP A 145 0.92 -2.25 -12.55
CA ASP A 145 0.85 -3.47 -13.36
C ASP A 145 2.23 -3.97 -13.79
N ALA A 146 3.19 -3.07 -14.01
CA ALA A 146 4.56 -3.39 -14.41
C ALA A 146 5.43 -3.98 -13.27
N ILE A 147 4.97 -3.95 -12.02
CA ILE A 147 5.72 -4.47 -10.87
C ILE A 147 6.08 -5.95 -11.06
N VAL A 148 7.34 -6.31 -10.84
CA VAL A 148 7.83 -7.68 -10.99
C VAL A 148 7.04 -8.66 -10.10
N ARG A 149 6.55 -9.74 -10.71
CA ARG A 149 5.74 -10.78 -10.04
C ARG A 149 6.61 -11.74 -9.21
N GLY A 150 6.06 -12.28 -8.12
CA GLY A 150 6.67 -13.34 -7.31
C GLY A 150 6.25 -13.33 -5.82
N GLU A 151 6.49 -14.45 -5.12
CA GLU A 151 6.19 -14.64 -3.69
C GLU A 151 7.36 -15.34 -2.94
N PRO A 152 8.51 -14.67 -2.72
CA PRO A 152 8.85 -13.33 -3.17
C PRO A 152 9.44 -13.29 -4.59
N PRO A 153 9.46 -12.12 -5.26
CA PRO A 153 10.17 -11.93 -6.53
C PRO A 153 11.70 -12.11 -6.37
N ALA A 154 12.37 -12.60 -7.41
CA ALA A 154 13.84 -12.74 -7.40
C ALA A 154 14.57 -11.37 -7.37
N SER A 155 13.94 -10.35 -7.94
CA SER A 155 14.41 -8.96 -7.90
C SER A 155 13.17 -8.07 -7.74
N PRO A 156 12.73 -7.84 -6.49
CA PRO A 156 11.51 -7.09 -6.22
C PRO A 156 11.71 -5.62 -6.59
N ASP A 157 10.64 -5.00 -7.11
CA ASP A 157 10.56 -3.55 -7.23
C ASP A 157 10.27 -2.93 -5.86
N ARG A 158 10.40 -1.60 -5.77
CA ARG A 158 10.19 -0.84 -4.54
C ARG A 158 9.48 0.47 -4.79
N MET A 159 8.88 1.00 -3.73
CA MET A 159 8.44 2.39 -3.66
C MET A 159 9.68 3.26 -3.53
N VAL A 160 10.11 3.93 -4.61
CA VAL A 160 11.31 4.78 -4.61
C VAL A 160 11.15 5.91 -3.59
N SER A 161 9.98 6.54 -3.58
CA SER A 161 9.57 7.45 -2.51
C SER A 161 8.05 7.48 -2.37
N VAL A 162 7.55 7.78 -1.18
CA VAL A 162 6.11 7.96 -0.94
C VAL A 162 5.86 9.28 -0.21
N LYS A 163 5.04 10.14 -0.79
CA LYS A 163 4.73 11.47 -0.23
C LYS A 163 3.23 11.73 -0.18
N VAL A 164 2.81 12.54 0.79
CA VAL A 164 1.49 13.20 0.73
C VAL A 164 1.59 14.34 -0.27
N ALA A 165 0.63 14.45 -1.19
CA ALA A 165 0.69 15.41 -2.29
C ALA A 165 0.72 16.87 -1.81
N ALA A 166 0.13 17.16 -0.64
CA ALA A 166 0.20 18.48 -0.01
C ALA A 166 1.61 18.89 0.45
N ASP A 167 2.51 17.93 0.66
CA ASP A 167 3.89 18.15 1.14
C ASP A 167 4.95 18.03 0.03
N ALA A 168 4.51 17.78 -1.22
CA ALA A 168 5.38 17.36 -2.34
C ALA A 168 5.99 18.51 -3.14
#